data_AF-A0A2K9PNA1-F1
#
_entry.id   AF-A0A2K9PNA1-F1
#
_cell.length_a   1.000
_cell.length_b   1.000
_cell.length_c   1.000
_cell.angle_alpha   90.00
_cell.angle_beta   90.00
_cell.angle_gamma   90.00
#
_symmetry.space_group_name_H-M   'P 1'
#
loop_
_entity.id
_entity.type
_entity.pdbx_description
1 polymer ?
#
loop_
_entity_poly.entity_id
_entity_poly.type
_entity_poly.pdbx_seq_one_letter_code
_entity_poly.pdbx_strand_id
1 'polypeptide(L)'
;MKNRLLTILLLVLPIISSAQGLKREYLKDQIHDDNRTRPLHVIPSGGNYMAPPSDAIILFDGTNTDAWEGNFTIIDSTHMAAAEGGLKSKQAFGDMQLHVEWRINDALKVNGQMGGNSGIFLMGLYEVQVLENFLNETYADGQAGAVYGQFPPLVNASAPQGNWNSYDIFFKAPIYKNGKVVKKAAVTVLFNGVIVQFNQEFEGPTKYKKVTSYPENHPKKAPLSLQYHGDPVEYRNIWVRDIAVTEEDTSKKKLEWINLFEEGKEGIDYVTTSRDKDPNAQQHFKVVDNRIEVLYDWVGEEAPFALISTKKTFSSFNMELEYKWGERKFAPRKEVKRDAGILFHVHNEVVVWPSSIECQIQEEDTGDLWVIKGPKVTVVEKNGNHKVIDTKVENYKSHRRYDLFEVEGWNHVRVEVRGSESARFYVNGHLVNEVLNMTDREGKKLKEGFISLQAEGAEIIYRNIRLQEVH
;
A
#
# COMPACT_ATOMS: atom_id res chain seq x y z
N MET A 1 30.06 52.18 59.86
CA MET A 1 29.87 50.96 59.06
C MET A 1 28.89 51.27 57.95
N LYS A 2 29.32 51.16 56.69
CA LYS A 2 28.54 51.50 55.48
C LYS A 2 27.65 50.31 55.11
N ASN A 3 26.33 50.42 55.25
CA ASN A 3 25.38 49.53 54.58
C ASN A 3 24.82 50.22 53.34
N ARG A 4 25.22 49.76 52.16
CA ARG A 4 24.60 50.12 50.88
C ARG A 4 23.42 49.17 50.68
N LEU A 5 22.19 49.69 50.72
CA LEU A 5 21.03 48.99 50.16
C LEU A 5 21.10 49.13 48.63
N LEU A 6 21.22 47.99 47.95
CA LEU A 6 21.14 47.89 46.50
C LEU A 6 19.68 47.63 46.13
N THR A 7 18.96 48.65 45.67
CA THR A 7 17.59 48.49 45.14
C THR A 7 17.69 47.92 43.73
N ILE A 8 17.39 46.63 43.56
CA ILE A 8 17.28 45.98 42.25
C ILE A 8 15.88 46.28 41.71
N LEU A 9 15.81 47.14 40.69
CA LEU A 9 14.61 47.38 39.90
C LEU A 9 14.42 46.22 38.93
N LEU A 10 13.55 45.26 39.23
CA LEU A 10 13.16 44.22 38.28
C LEU A 10 12.27 44.83 37.19
N LEU A 11 12.85 45.07 36.02
CA LEU A 11 12.11 45.36 34.80
C LEU A 11 11.52 44.05 34.27
N VAL A 12 10.22 43.83 34.48
CA VAL A 12 9.48 42.72 33.83
C VAL A 12 9.11 43.19 32.43
N LEU A 13 9.95 42.85 31.44
CA LEU A 13 9.60 42.96 30.03
C LEU A 13 8.62 41.82 29.67
N PRO A 14 7.44 42.10 29.11
CA PRO A 14 6.57 41.05 28.61
C PRO A 14 7.23 40.45 27.36
N ILE A 15 7.72 39.22 27.48
CA ILE A 15 8.11 38.42 26.33
C ILE A 15 6.82 38.01 25.65
N ILE A 16 6.39 38.79 24.67
CA ILE A 16 5.38 38.37 23.70
C ILE A 16 6.06 37.33 22.81
N SER A 17 5.92 36.06 23.19
CA SER A 17 6.23 34.93 22.31
C SER A 17 5.19 34.92 21.20
N SER A 18 5.46 35.64 20.11
CA SER A 18 4.79 35.38 18.84
C SER A 18 5.48 34.18 18.20
N ALA A 19 4.99 32.98 18.52
CA ALA A 19 5.26 31.78 17.73
C ALA A 19 4.51 31.87 16.39
N GLN A 20 4.87 32.83 15.54
CA GLN A 20 4.61 32.72 14.11
C GLN A 20 5.64 31.73 13.58
N GLY A 21 5.20 30.49 13.32
CA GLY A 21 6.04 29.49 12.68
C GLY A 21 6.69 30.06 11.42
N LEU A 22 7.96 29.72 11.20
CA LEU A 22 8.76 30.16 10.05
C LEU A 22 8.11 29.73 8.74
N LYS A 23 7.20 30.56 8.23
CA LYS A 23 6.64 30.41 6.89
C LYS A 23 7.75 30.74 5.89
N ARG A 24 8.07 29.81 5.01
CA ARG A 24 9.08 30.01 3.95
C ARG A 24 8.60 31.10 3.00
N GLU A 25 9.52 32.00 2.63
CA GLU A 25 9.23 33.10 1.73
C GLU A 25 9.20 32.64 0.26
N TYR A 26 8.20 33.09 -0.50
CA TYR A 26 8.16 32.87 -1.95
C TYR A 26 8.96 33.96 -2.67
N LEU A 27 10.10 33.58 -3.23
CA LEU A 27 10.99 34.46 -3.98
C LEU A 27 10.49 34.68 -5.42
N LYS A 28 9.42 35.47 -5.56
CA LYS A 28 8.70 35.72 -6.84
C LYS A 28 9.57 36.27 -7.97
N ASP A 29 10.60 37.04 -7.63
CA ASP A 29 11.51 37.66 -8.60
C ASP A 29 12.73 36.78 -8.93
N GLN A 30 12.83 35.60 -8.32
CA GLN A 30 13.93 34.64 -8.46
C GLN A 30 13.44 33.24 -8.85
N ILE A 31 12.32 33.15 -9.58
CA ILE A 31 11.80 31.88 -10.08
C ILE A 31 12.83 31.28 -11.04
N HIS A 32 13.26 30.06 -10.75
CA HIS A 32 14.27 29.34 -11.52
C HIS A 32 15.63 30.06 -11.59
N ASP A 33 15.97 30.87 -10.59
CA ASP A 33 17.30 31.48 -10.49
C ASP A 33 18.33 30.43 -10.05
N ASP A 34 19.30 30.17 -10.92
CA ASP A 34 20.38 29.20 -10.71
C ASP A 34 21.32 29.55 -9.54
N ASN A 35 21.27 30.79 -9.04
CA ASN A 35 22.05 31.24 -7.89
C ASN A 35 21.35 30.99 -6.55
N ARG A 36 20.07 30.58 -6.56
CA ARG A 36 19.36 30.23 -5.32
C ARG A 36 20.06 29.05 -4.65
N THR A 37 20.21 29.15 -3.34
CA THR A 37 20.82 28.08 -2.53
C THR A 37 20.08 26.78 -2.76
N ARG A 38 20.82 25.78 -3.26
CA ARG A 38 20.31 24.43 -3.46
C ARG A 38 20.16 23.72 -2.11
N PRO A 39 19.08 22.96 -1.91
CA PRO A 39 18.91 22.13 -0.73
C PRO A 39 20.05 21.12 -0.57
N LEU A 40 20.50 20.92 0.67
CA LEU A 40 21.50 19.92 1.00
C LEU A 40 21.01 18.52 0.65
N HIS A 41 21.87 17.69 0.07
CA HIS A 41 21.59 16.27 -0.13
C HIS A 41 21.77 15.50 1.17
N VAL A 42 20.74 14.75 1.55
CA VAL A 42 20.76 13.79 2.65
C VAL A 42 20.62 12.38 2.12
N ILE A 43 21.23 11.41 2.79
CA ILE A 43 21.15 9.99 2.41
C ILE A 43 19.86 9.41 3.00
N PRO A 44 18.85 9.04 2.19
CA PRO A 44 17.64 8.39 2.67
C PRO A 44 17.84 6.87 2.82
N SER A 45 16.81 6.14 3.28
CA SER A 45 16.73 4.67 3.22
C SER A 45 16.52 4.12 1.80
N GLY A 46 16.28 4.99 0.81
CA GLY A 46 15.84 4.62 -0.55
C GLY A 46 14.32 4.72 -0.71
N GLY A 47 13.80 4.33 -1.89
CA GLY A 47 12.35 4.26 -2.13
C GLY A 47 11.66 3.34 -1.13
N ASN A 48 10.76 3.90 -0.34
CA ASN A 48 9.99 3.16 0.65
C ASN A 48 8.78 2.55 -0.05
N TYR A 49 8.73 1.22 -0.09
CA TYR A 49 7.51 0.53 -0.50
C TYR A 49 6.45 0.69 0.60
N MET A 50 5.31 1.27 0.26
CA MET A 50 4.15 1.31 1.15
C MET A 50 2.99 0.60 0.48
N ALA A 51 2.60 -0.54 1.03
CA ALA A 51 1.45 -1.25 0.54
C ALA A 51 0.19 -0.38 0.69
N PRO A 52 -0.75 -0.40 -0.27
CA PRO A 52 -1.98 0.35 -0.16
C PRO A 52 -2.73 0.01 1.13
N PRO A 53 -3.20 1.03 1.89
CA PRO A 53 -4.20 0.81 2.93
C PRO A 53 -5.49 0.24 2.34
N SER A 54 -6.25 -0.49 3.14
CA SER A 54 -7.45 -1.21 2.68
C SER A 54 -8.55 -0.31 2.09
N ASP A 55 -8.57 0.97 2.48
CA ASP A 55 -9.52 1.98 2.00
C ASP A 55 -8.96 2.84 0.84
N ALA A 56 -7.75 2.53 0.36
CA ALA A 56 -7.13 3.26 -0.73
C ALA A 56 -7.73 2.87 -2.08
N ILE A 57 -7.91 3.87 -2.92
CA ILE A 57 -8.21 3.69 -4.34
C ILE A 57 -6.88 3.41 -5.03
N ILE A 58 -6.78 2.23 -5.63
CA ILE A 58 -5.62 1.84 -6.43
C ILE A 58 -5.70 2.56 -7.77
N LEU A 59 -4.72 3.41 -8.05
CA LEU A 59 -4.61 4.05 -9.36
C LEU A 59 -3.73 3.24 -10.30
N PHE A 60 -2.67 2.60 -9.80
CA PHE A 60 -1.85 1.69 -10.58
C PHE A 60 -1.09 0.73 -9.68
N ASP A 61 -1.17 -0.55 -9.98
CA ASP A 61 -0.54 -1.62 -9.20
C ASP A 61 0.20 -2.64 -10.07
N GLY A 62 0.44 -2.30 -11.34
CA GLY A 62 1.07 -3.19 -12.32
C GLY A 62 0.10 -3.92 -13.25
N THR A 63 -1.19 -3.99 -12.93
CA THR A 63 -2.14 -4.81 -13.69
C THR A 63 -2.75 -4.12 -14.91
N ASN A 64 -3.23 -2.88 -14.75
CA ASN A 64 -3.87 -2.10 -15.79
C ASN A 64 -3.78 -0.60 -15.49
N THR A 65 -4.16 0.23 -16.47
CA THR A 65 -4.25 1.70 -16.34
C THR A 65 -5.70 2.18 -16.35
N ASP A 66 -6.67 1.34 -15.96
CA ASP A 66 -8.10 1.65 -16.08
C ASP A 66 -8.54 2.85 -15.24
N ALA A 67 -7.81 3.17 -14.17
CA ALA A 67 -8.05 4.39 -13.37
C ALA A 67 -7.67 5.69 -14.09
N TRP A 68 -7.00 5.60 -15.25
CA TRP A 68 -6.41 6.72 -15.98
C TRP A 68 -7.01 6.92 -17.37
N GLU A 69 -7.00 8.17 -17.81
CA GLU A 69 -7.01 8.58 -19.20
C GLU A 69 -5.57 8.90 -19.61
N GLY A 70 -5.13 8.35 -20.75
CA GLY A 70 -3.78 8.56 -21.28
C GLY A 70 -3.22 7.26 -21.86
N ASN A 71 -1.92 7.26 -22.13
CA ASN A 71 -1.26 6.24 -22.94
C ASN A 71 0.09 5.78 -22.36
N PHE A 72 0.32 5.92 -21.05
CA PHE A 72 1.51 5.33 -20.43
C PHE A 72 1.52 3.83 -20.70
N THR A 73 2.71 3.31 -20.94
CA THR A 73 2.91 1.93 -21.38
C THR A 73 3.24 1.07 -20.17
N ILE A 74 2.45 0.04 -19.92
CA ILE A 74 2.80 -1.00 -18.95
C ILE A 74 4.01 -1.74 -19.50
N ILE A 75 5.13 -1.72 -18.76
CA ILE A 75 6.38 -2.37 -19.16
C ILE A 75 6.32 -3.85 -18.79
N ASP A 76 5.89 -4.11 -17.56
CA ASP A 76 5.63 -5.43 -17.01
C ASP A 76 4.59 -5.32 -15.88
N SER A 77 4.31 -6.42 -15.20
CA SER A 77 3.36 -6.49 -14.08
C SER A 77 3.77 -5.72 -12.83
N THR A 78 4.90 -5.02 -12.84
CA THR A 78 5.39 -4.24 -11.69
C THR A 78 5.33 -2.73 -11.93
N HIS A 79 5.49 -2.27 -13.18
CA HIS A 79 5.59 -0.84 -13.47
C HIS A 79 5.14 -0.43 -14.87
N MET A 80 4.84 0.87 -15.03
CA MET A 80 4.57 1.51 -16.31
C MET A 80 5.59 2.63 -16.58
N ALA A 81 5.80 2.97 -17.83
CA ALA A 81 6.64 4.09 -18.26
C ALA A 81 5.79 5.22 -18.83
N ALA A 82 6.22 6.45 -18.55
CA ALA A 82 5.62 7.66 -19.07
C ALA A 82 5.69 7.72 -20.60
N ALA A 83 4.61 8.22 -21.23
CA ALA A 83 4.46 8.34 -22.67
C ALA A 83 3.75 9.64 -23.05
N GLU A 84 3.83 9.99 -24.35
CA GLU A 84 3.34 11.26 -24.89
C GLU A 84 1.87 11.54 -24.56
N GLY A 85 1.61 12.63 -23.83
CA GLY A 85 0.25 13.02 -23.43
C GLY A 85 0.01 12.95 -21.92
N GLY A 86 0.88 12.26 -21.16
CA GLY A 86 0.72 12.14 -19.72
C GLY A 86 -0.37 11.15 -19.31
N LEU A 87 -0.61 11.04 -18.00
CA LEU A 87 -1.82 10.44 -17.46
C LEU A 87 -2.66 11.46 -16.70
N LYS A 88 -3.96 11.24 -16.70
CA LYS A 88 -4.93 11.98 -15.90
C LYS A 88 -5.91 11.00 -15.27
N SER A 89 -6.10 11.07 -13.96
CA SER A 89 -7.02 10.14 -13.28
C SER A 89 -8.46 10.40 -13.75
N LYS A 90 -9.23 9.34 -13.97
CA LYS A 90 -10.67 9.47 -14.29
C LYS A 90 -11.44 10.05 -13.11
N GLN A 91 -11.07 9.64 -11.88
CA GLN A 91 -11.64 10.18 -10.65
C GLN A 91 -11.01 11.53 -10.30
N ALA A 92 -11.83 12.41 -9.70
CA ALA A 92 -11.40 13.71 -9.19
C ALA A 92 -11.16 13.67 -7.68
N PHE A 93 -10.07 14.29 -7.23
CA PHE A 93 -9.64 14.31 -5.83
C PHE A 93 -9.52 15.75 -5.31
N GLY A 94 -9.69 15.92 -3.99
CA GLY A 94 -9.53 17.19 -3.28
C GLY A 94 -8.47 17.00 -2.21
N ASP A 95 -8.87 17.02 -0.93
CA ASP A 95 -7.99 16.61 0.18
C ASP A 95 -7.61 15.13 0.02
N MET A 96 -6.32 14.82 0.02
CA MET A 96 -5.86 13.45 -0.23
C MET A 96 -4.56 13.08 0.51
N GLN A 97 -4.42 11.79 0.77
CA GLN A 97 -3.13 11.13 0.93
C GLN A 97 -2.85 10.34 -0.35
N LEU A 98 -1.69 10.54 -0.96
CA LEU A 98 -1.25 9.90 -2.19
C LEU A 98 0.12 9.26 -1.97
N HIS A 99 0.27 8.00 -2.37
CA HIS A 99 1.57 7.34 -2.50
C HIS A 99 1.88 7.10 -3.97
N VAL A 100 3.11 7.40 -4.38
CA VAL A 100 3.63 7.16 -5.73
C VAL A 100 5.08 6.73 -5.64
N GLU A 101 5.43 5.63 -6.28
CA GLU A 101 6.83 5.26 -6.52
C GLU A 101 7.22 5.57 -7.97
N TRP A 102 8.43 6.09 -8.14
CA TRP A 102 8.95 6.49 -9.45
C TRP A 102 10.44 6.16 -9.60
N ARG A 103 10.86 5.90 -10.83
CA ARG A 103 12.25 5.58 -11.17
C ARG A 103 12.62 6.25 -12.49
N ILE A 104 13.89 6.60 -12.61
CA ILE A 104 14.50 7.06 -13.86
C ILE A 104 15.56 6.05 -14.24
N ASN A 105 15.48 5.53 -15.46
CA ASN A 105 16.42 4.56 -16.01
C ASN A 105 17.88 5.08 -15.89
N ASP A 106 18.81 4.26 -15.43
CA ASP A 106 20.22 4.61 -15.17
C ASP A 106 21.04 4.93 -16.43
N ALA A 107 20.60 4.48 -17.60
CA ALA A 107 21.21 4.82 -18.88
C ALA A 107 20.79 6.21 -19.42
N LEU A 108 19.78 6.85 -18.82
CA LEU A 108 19.28 8.14 -19.29
C LEU A 108 20.29 9.24 -18.97
N LYS A 109 20.64 10.06 -19.98
CA LYS A 109 21.52 11.22 -19.75
C LYS A 109 20.69 12.37 -19.18
N VAL A 110 21.18 12.94 -18.09
CA VAL A 110 20.50 14.02 -17.37
C VAL A 110 21.38 15.27 -17.30
N ASN A 111 20.77 16.44 -17.44
CA ASN A 111 21.41 17.75 -17.29
C ASN A 111 20.36 18.82 -16.98
N GLY A 112 20.35 19.33 -15.75
CA GLY A 112 19.37 20.31 -15.31
C GLY A 112 17.97 19.72 -15.37
N GLN A 113 17.10 20.36 -16.13
CA GLN A 113 15.71 19.93 -16.35
C GLN A 113 15.55 18.94 -17.52
N MET A 114 16.64 18.65 -18.24
CA MET A 114 16.61 17.73 -19.38
C MET A 114 17.03 16.34 -18.90
N GLY A 115 16.25 15.31 -19.25
CA GLY A 115 16.49 13.95 -18.81
C GLY A 115 15.83 13.67 -17.46
N GLY A 116 14.85 12.77 -17.47
CA GLY A 116 14.17 12.28 -16.28
C GLY A 116 13.17 13.25 -15.68
N ASN A 117 12.71 14.24 -16.44
CA ASN A 117 11.75 15.24 -15.97
C ASN A 117 10.31 14.74 -16.10
N SER A 118 9.54 14.92 -15.03
CA SER A 118 8.12 14.66 -14.95
C SER A 118 7.54 15.48 -13.79
N GLY A 119 6.30 15.23 -13.41
CA GLY A 119 5.66 15.96 -12.33
C GLY A 119 4.34 15.34 -11.93
N ILE A 120 4.03 15.45 -10.64
CA ILE A 120 2.75 15.01 -10.07
C ILE A 120 1.90 16.24 -9.84
N PHE A 121 0.88 16.43 -10.67
CA PHE A 121 -0.01 17.57 -10.62
C PHE A 121 -1.26 17.24 -9.79
N LEU A 122 -1.26 17.69 -8.54
CA LEU A 122 -2.40 17.59 -7.65
C LEU A 122 -3.51 18.50 -8.17
N MET A 123 -4.71 17.94 -8.34
CA MET A 123 -5.86 18.62 -8.97
C MET A 123 -5.56 19.16 -10.39
N GLY A 124 -4.51 18.67 -11.06
CA GLY A 124 -4.05 19.17 -12.36
C GLY A 124 -3.44 20.58 -12.32
N LEU A 125 -3.22 21.15 -11.14
CA LEU A 125 -2.87 22.56 -10.95
C LEU A 125 -1.60 22.77 -10.11
N TYR A 126 -1.27 21.84 -9.22
CA TYR A 126 -0.23 22.01 -8.22
C TYR A 126 0.82 20.91 -8.35
N GLU A 127 1.96 21.24 -8.94
CA GLU A 127 3.03 20.29 -9.24
C GLU A 127 3.96 20.08 -8.05
N VAL A 128 4.08 18.81 -7.67
CA VAL A 128 5.24 18.29 -6.93
C VAL A 128 6.20 17.70 -7.96
N GLN A 129 7.41 18.25 -8.01
CA GLN A 129 8.34 17.96 -9.09
C GLN A 129 8.92 16.55 -9.01
N VAL A 130 9.02 15.88 -10.16
CA VAL A 130 9.74 14.60 -10.34
C VAL A 130 10.91 14.86 -11.28
N LEU A 131 12.13 14.59 -10.83
CA LEU A 131 13.32 14.83 -11.63
C LEU A 131 14.49 13.96 -11.13
N GLU A 132 15.42 13.62 -12.01
CA GLU A 132 16.70 13.05 -11.58
C GLU A 132 17.50 14.15 -10.89
N ASN A 133 17.82 13.98 -9.61
CA ASN A 133 18.58 14.96 -8.85
C ASN A 133 19.58 14.32 -7.88
N PHE A 134 20.01 13.07 -8.09
CA PHE A 134 20.99 12.47 -7.18
C PHE A 134 22.34 13.19 -7.30
N LEU A 135 22.83 13.37 -8.53
CA LEU A 135 24.02 14.18 -8.82
C LEU A 135 23.73 15.29 -9.85
N ASN A 136 22.55 15.28 -10.46
CA ASN A 136 22.13 16.29 -11.43
C ASN A 136 21.67 17.58 -10.75
N GLU A 137 22.42 18.66 -10.96
CA GLU A 137 22.06 19.98 -10.45
C GLU A 137 21.09 20.72 -11.39
N THR A 138 20.14 21.43 -10.79
CA THR A 138 19.22 22.33 -11.49
C THR A 138 18.88 23.54 -10.60
N TYR A 139 17.97 24.41 -11.03
CA TYR A 139 17.48 25.50 -10.19
C TYR A 139 16.69 24.95 -8.98
N ALA A 140 16.93 25.54 -7.80
CA ALA A 140 16.51 24.97 -6.52
C ALA A 140 14.99 24.72 -6.41
N ASP A 141 14.16 25.56 -7.02
CA ASP A 141 12.69 25.48 -6.98
C ASP A 141 12.08 24.60 -8.09
N GLY A 142 12.91 23.90 -8.88
CA GLY A 142 12.46 22.91 -9.86
C GLY A 142 13.19 21.58 -9.78
N GLN A 143 13.87 21.30 -8.67
CA GLN A 143 14.41 19.97 -8.39
C GLN A 143 13.34 19.04 -7.78
N ALA A 144 13.60 17.74 -7.74
CA ALA A 144 12.74 16.73 -7.16
C ALA A 144 12.25 17.10 -5.74
N GLY A 145 10.94 17.03 -5.52
CA GLY A 145 10.28 17.34 -4.26
C GLY A 145 9.99 18.83 -4.06
N ALA A 146 10.35 19.68 -5.02
CA ALA A 146 9.95 21.07 -5.03
C ALA A 146 8.43 21.21 -5.22
N VAL A 147 7.87 22.23 -4.57
CA VAL A 147 6.62 22.85 -5.03
C VAL A 147 7.02 23.73 -6.21
N TYR A 148 6.76 23.24 -7.42
CA TYR A 148 7.47 23.67 -8.62
C TYR A 148 7.37 25.18 -8.88
N GLY A 149 8.54 25.80 -9.10
CA GLY A 149 8.70 27.24 -9.37
C GLY A 149 8.34 28.15 -8.19
N GLN A 150 8.12 27.59 -6.99
CA GLN A 150 7.75 28.35 -5.81
C GLN A 150 8.70 28.08 -4.63
N PHE A 151 8.77 26.82 -4.19
CA PHE A 151 9.52 26.44 -3.00
C PHE A 151 10.41 25.22 -3.26
N PRO A 152 11.75 25.36 -3.13
CA PRO A 152 12.67 24.23 -3.12
C PRO A 152 12.25 23.19 -2.07
N PRO A 153 12.60 21.92 -2.20
CA PRO A 153 12.47 21.01 -1.07
C PRO A 153 13.35 21.46 0.09
N LEU A 154 13.03 21.04 1.32
CA LEU A 154 13.85 21.34 2.51
C LEU A 154 15.25 20.73 2.41
N VAL A 155 15.33 19.54 1.83
CA VAL A 155 16.55 18.78 1.54
C VAL A 155 16.34 18.02 0.23
N ASN A 156 17.43 17.70 -0.46
CA ASN A 156 17.40 16.69 -1.51
C ASN A 156 17.47 15.32 -0.85
N ALA A 157 16.48 14.46 -1.06
CA ALA A 157 16.42 13.10 -0.52
C ALA A 157 16.31 12.04 -1.63
N SER A 158 16.83 12.35 -2.82
CA SER A 158 16.85 11.43 -3.96
C SER A 158 17.79 10.26 -3.71
N ALA A 159 17.36 9.08 -4.18
CA ALA A 159 18.18 7.89 -4.32
C ALA A 159 18.97 7.94 -5.65
N PRO A 160 20.06 7.17 -5.80
CA PRO A 160 20.78 7.04 -7.06
C PRO A 160 19.87 6.76 -8.27
N GLN A 161 20.22 7.30 -9.43
CA GLN A 161 19.54 6.98 -10.69
C GLN A 161 19.49 5.46 -10.91
N GLY A 162 18.38 4.96 -11.46
CA GLY A 162 18.09 3.53 -11.55
C GLY A 162 17.44 2.92 -10.29
N ASN A 163 17.49 3.60 -9.15
CA ASN A 163 16.76 3.17 -7.96
C ASN A 163 15.35 3.76 -7.92
N TRP A 164 14.45 3.02 -7.28
CA TRP A 164 13.12 3.53 -6.96
C TRP A 164 13.21 4.63 -5.92
N ASN A 165 12.44 5.67 -6.16
CA ASN A 165 12.12 6.78 -5.29
C ASN A 165 10.64 6.69 -4.92
N SER A 166 10.28 7.25 -3.77
CA SER A 166 8.91 7.23 -3.24
C SER A 166 8.50 8.62 -2.79
N TYR A 167 7.26 8.99 -3.08
CA TYR A 167 6.60 10.14 -2.51
C TYR A 167 5.36 9.70 -1.73
N ASP A 168 5.28 10.15 -0.46
CA ASP A 168 4.03 10.23 0.28
C ASP A 168 3.60 11.70 0.33
N ILE A 169 2.49 11.99 -0.33
CA ILE A 169 1.98 13.35 -0.51
C ILE A 169 0.67 13.49 0.27
N PHE A 170 0.63 14.44 1.19
CA PHE A 170 -0.58 14.85 1.90
C PHE A 170 -0.98 16.22 1.41
N PHE A 171 -2.09 16.30 0.70
CA PHE A 171 -2.55 17.52 0.06
C PHE A 171 -3.88 17.98 0.66
N LYS A 172 -3.96 19.29 0.91
CA LYS A 172 -5.18 20.00 1.30
C LYS A 172 -5.57 20.90 0.14
N ALA A 173 -6.75 20.69 -0.42
CA ALA A 173 -7.32 21.52 -1.45
C ALA A 173 -7.58 22.95 -0.91
N PRO A 174 -7.55 23.98 -1.78
CA PRO A 174 -7.85 25.33 -1.34
C PRO A 174 -9.33 25.48 -0.98
N ILE A 175 -9.63 26.32 0.01
CA ILE A 175 -11.00 26.64 0.40
C ILE A 175 -11.37 28.01 -0.17
N TYR A 176 -12.53 28.06 -0.81
CA TYR A 176 -13.08 29.26 -1.42
C TYR A 176 -14.35 29.73 -0.68
N LYS A 177 -14.51 31.04 -0.53
CA LYS A 177 -15.77 31.70 -0.12
C LYS A 177 -16.05 32.85 -1.07
N ASN A 178 -17.25 32.88 -1.65
CA ASN A 178 -17.69 33.94 -2.57
C ASN A 178 -16.68 34.20 -3.72
N GLY A 179 -16.17 33.12 -4.34
CA GLY A 179 -15.20 33.20 -5.45
C GLY A 179 -13.78 33.61 -5.05
N LYS A 180 -13.49 33.80 -3.76
CA LYS A 180 -12.16 34.16 -3.26
C LYS A 180 -11.57 33.03 -2.42
N VAL A 181 -10.28 32.76 -2.63
CA VAL A 181 -9.52 31.83 -1.78
C VAL A 181 -9.44 32.41 -0.36
N VAL A 182 -9.86 31.62 0.63
CA VAL A 182 -9.76 31.96 2.06
C VAL A 182 -8.75 31.06 2.79
N LYS A 183 -8.43 29.91 2.20
CA LYS A 183 -7.32 29.04 2.63
C LYS A 183 -6.63 28.51 1.39
N LYS A 184 -5.32 28.73 1.31
CA LYS A 184 -4.49 28.24 0.21
C LYS A 184 -4.43 26.72 0.23
N ALA A 185 -4.19 26.16 -0.95
CA ALA A 185 -3.82 24.75 -1.07
C ALA A 185 -2.49 24.54 -0.33
N ALA A 186 -2.31 23.39 0.31
CA ALA A 186 -1.08 23.10 1.04
C ALA A 186 -0.68 21.64 0.87
N VAL A 187 0.64 21.38 0.90
CA VAL A 187 1.19 20.04 0.74
C VAL A 187 2.22 19.71 1.81
N THR A 188 2.19 18.47 2.27
CA THR A 188 3.32 17.82 2.92
C THR A 188 3.82 16.73 1.99
N VAL A 189 5.12 16.69 1.74
CA VAL A 189 5.75 15.68 0.89
C VAL A 189 6.84 15.00 1.70
N LEU A 190 6.74 13.68 1.85
CA LEU A 190 7.86 12.85 2.27
C LEU A 190 8.48 12.28 1.00
N PHE A 191 9.78 12.47 0.86
CA PHE A 191 10.60 11.91 -0.21
C PHE A 191 11.49 10.84 0.40
N ASN A 192 11.26 9.57 0.06
CA ASN A 192 12.00 8.44 0.63
C ASN A 192 11.96 8.44 2.17
N GLY A 193 10.78 8.76 2.73
CA GLY A 193 10.55 8.88 4.17
C GLY A 193 11.04 10.18 4.81
N VAL A 194 11.75 11.04 4.08
CA VAL A 194 12.26 12.33 4.58
C VAL A 194 11.30 13.46 4.23
N ILE A 195 10.87 14.25 5.22
CA ILE A 195 10.00 15.40 4.96
C ILE A 195 10.76 16.47 4.15
N VAL A 196 10.30 16.73 2.92
CA VAL A 196 10.87 17.75 2.01
C VAL A 196 9.95 18.95 1.80
N GLN A 197 8.67 18.82 2.11
CA GLN A 197 7.72 19.92 2.24
C GLN A 197 6.86 19.64 3.47
N PHE A 198 6.61 20.62 4.33
CA PHE A 198 5.82 20.43 5.55
C PHE A 198 4.70 21.46 5.64
N ASN A 199 3.47 21.02 5.32
CA ASN A 199 2.29 21.89 5.22
C ASN A 199 2.59 23.19 4.44
N GLN A 200 3.36 23.07 3.36
CA GLN A 200 3.79 24.18 2.51
C GLN A 200 2.61 24.64 1.67
N GLU A 201 2.23 25.91 1.84
CA GLU A 201 1.17 26.51 1.03
C GLU A 201 1.67 26.79 -0.39
N PHE A 202 0.80 26.56 -1.38
CA PHE A 202 0.98 27.06 -2.73
C PHE A 202 0.57 28.54 -2.79
N GLU A 203 1.27 29.32 -3.61
CA GLU A 203 0.96 30.72 -3.85
C GLU A 203 -0.06 30.89 -5.01
N GLY A 204 -0.27 29.83 -5.77
CA GLY A 204 -1.21 29.67 -6.87
C GLY A 204 -0.89 28.38 -7.65
N PRO A 205 -1.60 28.08 -8.75
CA PRO A 205 -1.25 26.97 -9.63
C PRO A 205 0.19 27.07 -10.14
N THR A 206 0.92 25.96 -10.22
CA THR A 206 2.32 25.98 -10.67
C THR A 206 2.40 26.19 -12.18
N LYS A 207 3.38 26.99 -12.63
CA LYS A 207 3.62 27.24 -14.06
C LYS A 207 5.06 27.68 -14.29
N TYR A 208 5.67 27.15 -15.36
CA TYR A 208 7.03 27.49 -15.76
C TYR A 208 7.26 29.01 -15.84
N LYS A 209 8.23 29.51 -15.05
CA LYS A 209 8.67 30.92 -15.03
C LYS A 209 7.55 31.94 -14.85
N LYS A 210 6.47 31.59 -14.13
CA LYS A 210 5.34 32.50 -13.95
C LYS A 210 4.82 32.50 -12.52
N VAL A 211 4.76 33.69 -11.91
CA VAL A 211 3.94 33.93 -10.72
C VAL A 211 2.48 33.85 -11.11
N THR A 212 1.72 32.99 -10.43
CA THR A 212 0.29 32.82 -10.65
C THR A 212 -0.51 33.28 -9.43
N SER A 213 -1.82 33.39 -9.62
CA SER A 213 -2.79 33.61 -8.57
C SER A 213 -3.88 32.55 -8.63
N TYR A 214 -4.55 32.33 -7.51
CA TYR A 214 -5.69 31.43 -7.42
C TYR A 214 -6.81 31.88 -8.37
N PRO A 215 -7.33 30.99 -9.24
CA PRO A 215 -8.43 31.34 -10.14
C PRO A 215 -9.72 31.55 -9.34
N GLU A 216 -10.63 32.40 -9.83
CA GLU A 216 -11.94 32.64 -9.19
C GLU A 216 -12.79 31.36 -9.13
N ASN A 217 -12.73 30.57 -10.19
CA ASN A 217 -13.48 29.32 -10.34
C ASN A 217 -12.55 28.12 -10.16
N HIS A 218 -12.29 27.74 -8.91
CA HIS A 218 -11.55 26.53 -8.59
C HIS A 218 -12.50 25.39 -8.19
N PRO A 219 -12.40 24.21 -8.81
CA PRO A 219 -13.27 23.10 -8.46
C PRO A 219 -12.92 22.56 -7.06
N LYS A 220 -13.89 21.97 -6.35
CA LYS A 220 -13.62 21.33 -5.04
C LYS A 220 -12.74 20.08 -5.16
N LYS A 221 -12.92 19.34 -6.25
CA LYS A 221 -12.13 18.15 -6.61
C LYS A 221 -11.78 18.23 -8.09
N ALA A 222 -10.59 17.79 -8.47
CA ALA A 222 -10.16 17.66 -9.86
C ALA A 222 -9.22 16.47 -10.02
N PRO A 223 -9.04 15.95 -11.24
CA PRO A 223 -8.12 14.86 -11.50
C PRO A 223 -6.68 15.11 -11.05
N LEU A 224 -6.00 14.04 -10.64
CA LEU A 224 -4.55 13.96 -10.51
C LEU A 224 -3.94 13.75 -11.90
N SER A 225 -2.78 14.34 -12.18
CA SER A 225 -2.05 14.07 -13.43
C SER A 225 -0.59 13.73 -13.21
N LEU A 226 -0.07 12.83 -14.05
CA LEU A 226 1.35 12.53 -14.17
C LEU A 226 1.84 13.11 -15.50
N GLN A 227 2.85 13.97 -15.44
CA GLN A 227 3.37 14.66 -16.60
C GLN A 227 4.24 13.74 -17.45
N TYR A 228 4.14 13.87 -18.77
CA TYR A 228 5.20 13.44 -19.67
C TYR A 228 5.96 14.66 -20.17
N HIS A 229 7.28 14.67 -19.97
CA HIS A 229 8.15 15.76 -20.41
C HIS A 229 9.28 15.25 -21.31
N GLY A 230 8.95 14.33 -22.23
CA GLY A 230 9.87 13.81 -23.24
C GLY A 230 10.70 12.60 -22.80
N ASP A 231 10.66 12.24 -21.52
CA ASP A 231 11.44 11.14 -20.95
C ASP A 231 10.54 10.03 -20.36
N PRO A 232 10.94 8.76 -20.46
CA PRO A 232 10.16 7.61 -19.98
C PRO A 232 10.37 7.39 -18.48
N VAL A 233 9.96 8.36 -17.65
CA VAL A 233 9.93 8.16 -16.19
C VAL A 233 9.01 7.00 -15.86
N GLU A 234 9.48 6.08 -15.04
CA GLU A 234 8.77 4.87 -14.68
C GLU A 234 8.03 5.05 -13.35
N TYR A 235 6.86 4.44 -13.24
CA TYR A 235 5.95 4.58 -12.11
C TYR A 235 5.41 3.21 -11.66
N ARG A 236 5.26 3.04 -10.35
CA ARG A 236 4.58 1.89 -9.73
C ARG A 236 3.89 2.26 -8.44
N ASN A 237 3.09 1.31 -7.91
CA ASN A 237 2.47 1.39 -6.59
C ASN A 237 1.82 2.76 -6.33
N ILE A 238 0.83 3.10 -7.16
CA ILE A 238 0.12 4.38 -7.07
C ILE A 238 -1.24 4.15 -6.43
N TRP A 239 -1.44 4.72 -5.25
CA TRP A 239 -2.72 4.64 -4.56
C TRP A 239 -3.04 5.95 -3.86
N VAL A 240 -4.33 6.24 -3.73
CA VAL A 240 -4.83 7.49 -3.16
C VAL A 240 -5.95 7.21 -2.17
N ARG A 241 -5.93 7.93 -1.05
CA ARG A 241 -7.01 7.97 -0.07
C ARG A 241 -7.62 9.37 -0.10
N ASP A 242 -8.92 9.43 -0.32
CA ASP A 242 -9.69 10.66 -0.15
C ASP A 242 -9.86 10.90 1.36
N ILE A 243 -9.20 11.92 1.90
CA ILE A 243 -9.18 12.19 3.35
C ILE A 243 -10.05 13.38 3.73
N ALA A 244 -10.86 13.88 2.79
CA ALA A 244 -11.86 14.89 3.10
C ALA A 244 -12.84 14.29 4.14
N VAL A 245 -12.86 14.86 5.34
CA VAL A 245 -13.88 14.52 6.34
C VAL A 245 -15.06 15.46 6.11
N THR A 246 -16.11 14.98 5.44
CA THR A 246 -17.39 15.70 5.35
C THR A 246 -18.42 15.06 6.27
N GLU A 247 -19.39 15.83 6.77
CA GLU A 247 -20.50 15.28 7.57
C GLU A 247 -21.28 14.19 6.78
N GLU A 248 -21.32 14.29 5.44
CA GLU A 248 -21.88 13.29 4.52
C GLU A 248 -21.11 11.96 4.49
N ASP A 249 -19.78 11.96 4.71
CA ASP A 249 -18.96 10.73 4.71
C ASP A 249 -19.29 9.79 5.87
N THR A 250 -19.98 10.26 6.91
CA THR A 250 -20.47 9.40 8.00
C THR A 250 -21.62 8.47 7.59
N SER A 251 -22.26 8.71 6.43
CA SER A 251 -23.32 7.86 5.88
C SER A 251 -22.86 6.90 4.77
N LYS A 252 -21.61 7.03 4.28
CA LYS A 252 -21.04 6.03 3.37
C LYS A 252 -20.89 4.73 4.14
N LYS A 253 -21.30 3.62 3.50
CA LYS A 253 -21.22 2.24 4.02
C LYS A 253 -19.89 2.08 4.76
N LYS A 254 -19.94 2.08 6.09
CA LYS A 254 -18.74 1.97 6.93
C LYS A 254 -18.00 0.73 6.43
N LEU A 255 -16.74 0.89 6.05
CA LEU A 255 -15.90 -0.25 5.73
C LEU A 255 -15.73 -1.04 7.03
N GLU A 256 -16.61 -2.03 7.21
CA GLU A 256 -16.65 -2.84 8.42
C GLU A 256 -15.73 -4.03 8.26
N TRP A 257 -14.78 -4.11 9.19
CA TRP A 257 -13.99 -5.31 9.41
C TRP A 257 -14.83 -6.25 10.26
N ILE A 258 -15.16 -7.41 9.71
CA ILE A 258 -15.85 -8.49 10.43
C ILE A 258 -14.82 -9.52 10.88
N ASN A 259 -14.99 -10.10 12.06
CA ASN A 259 -14.26 -11.31 12.41
C ASN A 259 -14.94 -12.51 11.73
N LEU A 260 -14.15 -13.33 11.03
CA LEU A 260 -14.65 -14.49 10.29
C LEU A 260 -14.96 -15.70 11.18
N PHE A 261 -14.34 -15.77 12.35
CA PHE A 261 -14.43 -16.88 13.29
C PHE A 261 -14.60 -16.33 14.71
N GLU A 262 -15.72 -15.64 14.94
CA GLU A 262 -16.12 -15.21 16.29
C GLU A 262 -16.47 -16.41 17.17
N GLU A 263 -16.39 -16.22 18.49
CA GLU A 263 -16.87 -17.22 19.45
C GLU A 263 -18.36 -17.47 19.20
N GLY A 264 -18.65 -18.62 18.60
CA GLY A 264 -19.94 -18.94 18.02
C GLY A 264 -20.19 -20.45 18.03
N LYS A 265 -21.29 -20.87 17.41
CA LYS A 265 -21.67 -22.28 17.32
C LYS A 265 -21.18 -22.85 16.00
N GLU A 266 -20.37 -23.90 16.07
CA GLU A 266 -20.08 -24.73 14.91
C GLU A 266 -21.38 -25.18 14.22
N GLY A 267 -21.38 -25.19 12.89
CA GLY A 267 -22.55 -25.48 12.07
C GLY A 267 -23.48 -24.27 11.90
N ILE A 268 -23.29 -23.20 12.65
CA ILE A 268 -24.02 -21.93 12.54
C ILE A 268 -23.11 -20.83 11.97
N ASP A 269 -21.95 -20.62 12.57
CA ASP A 269 -21.04 -19.50 12.24
C ASP A 269 -19.86 -19.93 11.35
N TYR A 270 -19.34 -21.14 11.59
CA TYR A 270 -18.28 -21.79 10.80
C TYR A 270 -18.51 -23.30 10.76
N VAL A 271 -17.76 -24.01 9.92
CA VAL A 271 -17.73 -25.48 9.88
C VAL A 271 -16.30 -25.97 10.04
N THR A 272 -16.11 -27.10 10.72
CA THR A 272 -14.80 -27.76 10.76
C THR A 272 -14.86 -29.12 10.09
N THR A 273 -13.77 -29.54 9.47
CA THR A 273 -13.63 -30.89 8.91
C THR A 273 -12.23 -31.43 9.12
N SER A 274 -12.10 -32.76 9.15
CA SER A 274 -10.81 -33.44 9.24
C SER A 274 -10.68 -34.52 8.17
N ARG A 275 -9.44 -34.90 7.87
CA ARG A 275 -9.09 -35.82 6.76
C ARG A 275 -9.78 -37.19 6.90
N ASP A 276 -9.97 -37.66 8.12
CA ASP A 276 -10.55 -38.97 8.41
C ASP A 276 -12.05 -38.91 8.72
N LYS A 277 -12.70 -37.77 8.41
CA LYS A 277 -14.11 -37.50 8.77
C LYS A 277 -14.36 -37.67 10.27
N ASP A 278 -13.40 -37.25 11.10
CA ASP A 278 -13.57 -37.22 12.56
C ASP A 278 -14.81 -36.39 12.89
N PRO A 279 -15.84 -36.97 13.53
CA PRO A 279 -17.04 -36.23 13.91
C PRO A 279 -16.74 -35.12 14.93
N ASN A 280 -15.54 -35.07 15.52
CA ASN A 280 -15.11 -34.08 16.50
C ASN A 280 -14.05 -33.12 15.96
N ALA A 281 -13.99 -32.86 14.65
CA ALA A 281 -13.00 -31.95 14.05
C ALA A 281 -12.91 -30.56 14.74
N GLN A 282 -13.99 -30.12 15.39
CA GLN A 282 -14.04 -28.88 16.17
C GLN A 282 -13.00 -28.83 17.29
N GLN A 283 -12.69 -29.99 17.90
CA GLN A 283 -11.75 -30.05 19.03
C GLN A 283 -10.33 -29.60 18.68
N HIS A 284 -10.01 -29.56 17.37
CA HIS A 284 -8.71 -29.09 16.90
C HIS A 284 -8.61 -27.56 16.87
N PHE A 285 -9.74 -26.85 16.92
CA PHE A 285 -9.83 -25.39 16.81
C PHE A 285 -10.56 -24.82 18.02
N LYS A 286 -9.79 -24.25 18.95
CA LYS A 286 -10.37 -23.52 20.08
C LYS A 286 -10.47 -22.05 19.72
N VAL A 287 -11.70 -21.61 19.44
CA VAL A 287 -12.02 -20.20 19.18
C VAL A 287 -12.25 -19.48 20.50
N VAL A 288 -11.52 -18.40 20.74
CA VAL A 288 -11.65 -17.54 21.93
C VAL A 288 -11.59 -16.09 21.47
N ASP A 289 -12.70 -15.36 21.61
CA ASP A 289 -12.85 -13.98 21.10
C ASP A 289 -12.49 -13.85 19.60
N ASN A 290 -11.35 -13.22 19.30
CA ASN A 290 -10.77 -13.05 17.95
C ASN A 290 -9.43 -13.78 17.82
N ARG A 291 -9.36 -14.98 18.39
CA ARG A 291 -8.20 -15.86 18.38
C ARG A 291 -8.64 -17.30 18.14
N ILE A 292 -7.82 -18.04 17.40
CA ILE A 292 -7.98 -19.48 17.24
C ILE A 292 -6.69 -20.13 17.73
N GLU A 293 -6.79 -21.00 18.72
CA GLU A 293 -5.72 -21.87 19.16
C GLU A 293 -5.90 -23.24 18.49
N VAL A 294 -4.95 -23.61 17.65
CA VAL A 294 -4.99 -24.86 16.89
C VAL A 294 -4.15 -25.92 17.59
N LEU A 295 -4.78 -27.06 17.89
CA LEU A 295 -4.18 -28.23 18.54
C LEU A 295 -3.59 -28.00 19.96
N TYR A 296 -3.88 -26.87 20.62
CA TYR A 296 -3.40 -26.57 21.98
C TYR A 296 -3.99 -27.49 23.06
N ASP A 297 -5.21 -27.99 22.86
CA ASP A 297 -5.83 -28.95 23.77
C ASP A 297 -5.65 -30.41 23.29
N TRP A 298 -4.82 -30.65 22.26
CA TRP A 298 -4.56 -31.99 21.73
C TRP A 298 -3.70 -32.82 22.69
N VAL A 299 -4.13 -34.06 22.94
CA VAL A 299 -3.50 -35.00 23.91
C VAL A 299 -2.87 -36.21 23.21
N GLY A 300 -2.95 -36.33 21.88
CA GLY A 300 -2.39 -37.45 21.11
C GLY A 300 -0.98 -37.20 20.56
N GLU A 301 -0.27 -38.28 20.19
CA GLU A 301 1.04 -38.18 19.50
C GLU A 301 0.90 -37.92 17.99
N GLU A 302 -0.21 -38.36 17.40
CA GLU A 302 -0.62 -38.12 16.03
C GLU A 302 -1.76 -37.11 16.03
N ALA A 303 -1.65 -36.02 15.27
CA ALA A 303 -2.73 -35.04 15.12
C ALA A 303 -3.22 -35.03 13.68
N PRO A 304 -4.54 -34.94 13.46
CA PRO A 304 -5.09 -34.97 12.12
C PRO A 304 -4.81 -33.66 11.38
N PHE A 305 -5.01 -33.72 10.07
CA PHE A 305 -5.16 -32.52 9.26
C PHE A 305 -6.62 -32.11 9.26
N ALA A 306 -6.86 -30.82 9.46
CA ALA A 306 -8.21 -30.28 9.60
C ALA A 306 -8.33 -28.87 9.02
N LEU A 307 -9.58 -28.45 8.82
CA LEU A 307 -9.95 -27.12 8.36
C LEU A 307 -10.98 -26.52 9.29
N ILE A 308 -10.91 -25.20 9.48
CA ILE A 308 -12.03 -24.36 9.91
C ILE A 308 -12.39 -23.44 8.75
N SER A 309 -13.65 -23.45 8.33
CA SER A 309 -14.13 -22.77 7.13
C SER A 309 -15.31 -21.86 7.40
N THR A 310 -15.36 -20.73 6.69
CA THR A 310 -16.51 -19.83 6.70
C THR A 310 -17.74 -20.52 6.11
N LYS A 311 -18.94 -20.11 6.54
CA LYS A 311 -20.21 -20.53 5.91
C LYS A 311 -20.72 -19.57 4.85
N LYS A 312 -20.13 -18.37 4.77
CA LYS A 312 -20.39 -17.39 3.74
C LYS A 312 -19.27 -17.44 2.70
N THR A 313 -19.64 -17.29 1.42
CA THR A 313 -18.71 -17.07 0.33
C THR A 313 -18.34 -15.59 0.20
N PHE A 314 -17.12 -15.33 -0.21
CA PHE A 314 -16.60 -13.99 -0.43
C PHE A 314 -16.03 -13.87 -1.84
N SER A 315 -16.27 -12.72 -2.48
CA SER A 315 -15.83 -12.43 -3.85
C SER A 315 -14.56 -11.58 -3.86
N SER A 316 -14.69 -10.32 -3.44
CA SER A 316 -13.61 -9.35 -3.35
C SER A 316 -13.47 -8.91 -1.90
N PHE A 317 -12.28 -9.03 -1.35
CA PHE A 317 -12.04 -8.74 0.06
C PHE A 317 -10.57 -8.41 0.36
N ASN A 318 -10.36 -7.75 1.49
CA ASN A 318 -9.08 -7.69 2.19
C ASN A 318 -9.22 -8.55 3.45
N MET A 319 -8.40 -9.59 3.59
CA MET A 319 -8.36 -10.44 4.78
C MET A 319 -7.02 -10.26 5.48
N GLU A 320 -7.05 -10.12 6.80
CA GLU A 320 -5.86 -10.02 7.63
C GLU A 320 -5.96 -10.99 8.80
N LEU A 321 -4.82 -11.54 9.19
CA LEU A 321 -4.63 -12.21 10.47
C LEU A 321 -3.19 -12.06 10.93
N GLU A 322 -2.96 -12.31 12.20
CA GLU A 322 -1.63 -12.57 12.74
C GLU A 322 -1.53 -14.03 13.15
N TYR A 323 -0.36 -14.64 12.96
CA TYR A 323 -0.11 -15.99 13.44
C TYR A 323 1.19 -16.09 14.24
N LYS A 324 1.25 -17.09 15.12
CA LYS A 324 2.46 -17.51 15.82
C LYS A 324 2.45 -19.01 16.04
N TRP A 325 3.56 -19.68 15.73
CA TRP A 325 3.73 -21.10 16.00
C TRP A 325 3.77 -21.40 17.50
N GLY A 326 3.15 -22.50 17.91
CA GLY A 326 3.34 -23.09 19.23
C GLY A 326 4.60 -23.94 19.30
N GLU A 327 4.82 -24.55 20.47
CA GLU A 327 6.02 -25.34 20.71
C GLU A 327 5.88 -26.77 20.19
N ARG A 328 4.68 -27.35 20.29
CA ARG A 328 4.44 -28.77 20.00
C ARG A 328 4.17 -29.03 18.52
N LYS A 329 4.72 -30.15 18.06
CA LYS A 329 4.44 -30.79 16.78
C LYS A 329 4.03 -32.23 17.02
N PHE A 330 3.13 -32.73 16.20
CA PHE A 330 2.56 -34.06 16.30
C PHE A 330 2.82 -34.81 15.00
N ALA A 331 2.86 -36.14 15.03
CA ALA A 331 2.91 -36.92 13.81
C ALA A 331 1.66 -36.63 12.94
N PRO A 332 1.79 -36.59 11.61
CA PRO A 332 2.99 -36.92 10.82
C PRO A 332 4.03 -35.79 10.71
N ARG A 333 3.78 -34.61 11.31
CA ARG A 333 4.64 -33.43 11.22
C ARG A 333 5.73 -33.29 12.30
N LYS A 334 5.88 -34.29 13.16
CA LYS A 334 6.81 -34.27 14.31
C LYS A 334 8.23 -33.85 13.95
N GLU A 335 8.75 -34.35 12.82
CA GLU A 335 10.13 -34.13 12.39
C GLU A 335 10.27 -33.21 11.17
N VAL A 336 9.17 -32.63 10.69
CA VAL A 336 9.17 -31.71 9.54
C VAL A 336 8.67 -30.32 9.93
N LYS A 337 8.72 -29.38 8.98
CA LYS A 337 8.26 -28.00 9.16
C LYS A 337 6.79 -27.96 9.61
N ARG A 338 6.48 -27.08 10.55
CA ARG A 338 5.10 -26.72 10.92
C ARG A 338 4.42 -26.11 9.70
N ASP A 339 3.15 -26.43 9.52
CA ASP A 339 2.40 -26.06 8.32
C ASP A 339 0.93 -25.77 8.62
N ALA A 340 0.38 -24.92 7.78
CA ALA A 340 -0.98 -24.47 7.72
C ALA A 340 -1.15 -23.56 6.48
N GLY A 341 -2.32 -22.96 6.32
CA GLY A 341 -2.55 -22.03 5.22
C GLY A 341 -3.87 -21.28 5.33
N ILE A 342 -3.95 -20.19 4.57
CA ILE A 342 -5.18 -19.44 4.32
C ILE A 342 -5.67 -19.84 2.93
N LEU A 343 -6.79 -20.55 2.88
CA LEU A 343 -7.42 -20.97 1.64
C LEU A 343 -8.55 -20.01 1.31
N PHE A 344 -8.64 -19.62 0.05
CA PHE A 344 -9.73 -18.80 -0.48
C PHE A 344 -10.17 -19.32 -1.84
N HIS A 345 -11.33 -18.84 -2.29
CA HIS A 345 -12.07 -19.45 -3.40
C HIS A 345 -12.19 -20.96 -3.20
N VAL A 346 -12.50 -21.38 -1.98
CA VAL A 346 -12.75 -22.79 -1.65
C VAL A 346 -14.10 -23.16 -2.25
N HIS A 347 -14.08 -24.15 -3.14
CA HIS A 347 -15.26 -24.67 -3.84
C HIS A 347 -15.45 -26.17 -3.58
N ASN A 348 -16.71 -26.62 -3.71
CA ASN A 348 -17.18 -28.00 -3.49
C ASN A 348 -17.28 -28.38 -1.99
N GLU A 349 -17.07 -29.66 -1.66
CA GLU A 349 -17.11 -30.18 -0.29
C GLU A 349 -15.92 -29.65 0.52
N VAL A 350 -16.18 -29.27 1.78
CA VAL A 350 -15.15 -28.86 2.73
C VAL A 350 -14.39 -30.10 3.22
N VAL A 351 -13.51 -30.62 2.39
CA VAL A 351 -12.57 -31.70 2.74
C VAL A 351 -11.18 -31.12 2.95
N VAL A 352 -10.29 -31.83 3.63
CA VAL A 352 -8.88 -31.41 3.75
C VAL A 352 -8.26 -31.29 2.36
N TRP A 353 -7.61 -30.14 2.13
CA TRP A 353 -7.16 -29.65 0.82
C TRP A 353 -8.27 -29.66 -0.25
N PRO A 354 -9.28 -28.80 -0.11
CA PRO A 354 -10.37 -28.67 -1.07
C PRO A 354 -9.88 -27.96 -2.32
N SER A 355 -10.68 -28.00 -3.39
CA SER A 355 -10.40 -27.20 -4.60
C SER A 355 -10.33 -25.72 -4.21
N SER A 356 -9.16 -25.10 -4.32
CA SER A 356 -8.90 -23.78 -3.75
C SER A 356 -7.58 -23.17 -4.20
N ILE A 357 -7.38 -21.92 -3.80
CA ILE A 357 -6.10 -21.22 -3.87
C ILE A 357 -5.66 -20.93 -2.43
N GLU A 358 -4.37 -21.13 -2.15
CA GLU A 358 -3.82 -21.06 -0.81
C GLU A 358 -2.65 -20.07 -0.74
N CYS A 359 -2.70 -19.21 0.28
CA CYS A 359 -1.56 -18.49 0.80
C CYS A 359 -0.99 -19.33 1.96
N GLN A 360 0.17 -19.93 1.73
CA GLN A 360 0.80 -20.85 2.66
C GLN A 360 1.18 -20.16 3.97
N ILE A 361 1.04 -20.86 5.10
CA ILE A 361 1.62 -20.52 6.40
C ILE A 361 2.44 -21.72 6.85
N GLN A 362 3.66 -21.85 6.32
CA GLN A 362 4.62 -22.89 6.68
C GLN A 362 5.91 -22.23 7.16
N GLU A 363 6.62 -22.85 8.11
CA GLU A 363 7.92 -22.35 8.56
C GLU A 363 8.87 -22.05 7.39
N GLU A 364 9.33 -20.80 7.34
CA GLU A 364 10.23 -20.28 6.30
C GLU A 364 9.62 -20.25 4.91
N ASP A 365 8.31 -20.51 4.74
CA ASP A 365 7.62 -20.53 3.46
C ASP A 365 6.25 -19.81 3.47
N THR A 366 6.02 -18.92 4.44
CA THR A 366 4.78 -18.13 4.50
C THR A 366 4.63 -17.22 3.28
N GLY A 367 3.46 -17.27 2.63
CA GLY A 367 3.15 -16.51 1.43
C GLY A 367 3.51 -17.21 0.11
N ASP A 368 4.04 -18.43 0.16
CA ASP A 368 4.06 -19.29 -1.01
C ASP A 368 2.62 -19.55 -1.50
N LEU A 369 2.46 -19.67 -2.81
CA LEU A 369 1.19 -19.98 -3.43
C LEU A 369 1.05 -21.48 -3.57
N TRP A 370 -0.09 -22.02 -3.15
CA TRP A 370 -0.56 -23.34 -3.56
C TRP A 370 -1.85 -23.22 -4.36
N VAL A 371 -1.90 -23.96 -5.47
CA VAL A 371 -3.10 -24.15 -6.29
C VAL A 371 -3.50 -25.60 -6.10
N ILE A 372 -4.75 -25.82 -5.66
CA ILE A 372 -5.18 -27.12 -5.14
C ILE A 372 -6.36 -27.64 -5.96
N LYS A 373 -6.19 -28.81 -6.60
CA LYS A 373 -7.26 -29.64 -7.19
C LYS A 373 -8.25 -28.89 -8.08
N GLY A 374 -7.82 -28.42 -9.24
CA GLY A 374 -8.72 -27.94 -10.29
C GLY A 374 -8.40 -26.54 -10.82
N PRO A 375 -8.13 -25.54 -9.96
CA PRO A 375 -7.96 -24.19 -10.42
C PRO A 375 -6.78 -24.02 -11.38
N LYS A 376 -6.95 -23.01 -12.22
CA LYS A 376 -5.92 -22.46 -13.09
C LYS A 376 -5.75 -20.98 -12.77
N VAL A 377 -4.50 -20.57 -12.66
CA VAL A 377 -4.11 -19.20 -12.33
C VAL A 377 -2.90 -18.77 -13.17
N THR A 378 -2.66 -17.46 -13.24
CA THR A 378 -1.43 -16.88 -13.77
C THR A 378 -0.69 -16.22 -12.63
N VAL A 379 0.51 -16.70 -12.31
CA VAL A 379 1.36 -16.10 -11.29
C VAL A 379 2.22 -15.02 -11.93
N VAL A 380 2.38 -13.90 -11.23
CA VAL A 380 3.41 -12.91 -11.51
C VAL A 380 4.69 -13.34 -10.81
N GLU A 381 5.76 -13.56 -11.56
CA GLU A 381 7.08 -13.87 -11.03
C GLU A 381 7.78 -12.57 -10.58
N LYS A 382 8.78 -12.66 -9.70
CA LYS A 382 9.50 -11.49 -9.15
C LYS A 382 10.10 -10.56 -10.21
N ASN A 383 10.44 -11.10 -11.38
CA ASN A 383 10.97 -10.36 -12.52
C ASN A 383 9.88 -9.77 -13.44
N GLY A 384 8.61 -9.85 -13.05
CA GLY A 384 7.46 -9.39 -13.81
C GLY A 384 6.92 -10.40 -14.84
N ASN A 385 7.58 -11.54 -15.04
CA ASN A 385 7.11 -12.56 -15.98
C ASN A 385 5.83 -13.22 -15.51
N HIS A 386 5.02 -13.70 -16.45
CA HIS A 386 3.78 -14.40 -16.14
C HIS A 386 3.94 -15.90 -16.35
N LYS A 387 3.57 -16.69 -15.35
CA LYS A 387 3.61 -18.16 -15.40
C LYS A 387 2.23 -18.74 -15.11
N VAL A 388 1.72 -19.53 -16.05
CA VAL A 388 0.45 -20.25 -15.86
C VAL A 388 0.65 -21.48 -15.00
N ILE A 389 -0.14 -21.59 -13.93
CA ILE A 389 -0.26 -22.79 -13.10
C ILE A 389 -1.65 -23.36 -13.30
N ASP A 390 -1.69 -24.59 -13.82
CA ASP A 390 -2.92 -25.35 -14.07
C ASP A 390 -2.81 -26.70 -13.39
N THR A 391 -3.68 -26.95 -12.41
CA THR A 391 -3.62 -28.15 -11.58
C THR A 391 -4.45 -29.31 -12.11
N LYS A 392 -5.38 -29.11 -13.05
CA LYS A 392 -6.35 -30.15 -13.44
C LYS A 392 -7.03 -30.79 -12.21
N VAL A 393 -7.86 -31.82 -12.41
CA VAL A 393 -8.83 -32.29 -11.39
C VAL A 393 -8.21 -32.77 -10.06
N GLU A 394 -6.99 -33.32 -10.04
CA GLU A 394 -6.44 -33.98 -8.85
C GLU A 394 -4.98 -33.61 -8.51
N ASN A 395 -4.41 -32.56 -9.09
CA ASN A 395 -3.02 -32.19 -8.82
C ASN A 395 -2.91 -31.00 -7.83
N TYR A 396 -1.70 -30.82 -7.32
CA TYR A 396 -1.27 -29.69 -6.50
C TYR A 396 -0.07 -29.07 -7.16
N LYS A 397 -0.04 -27.75 -7.25
CA LYS A 397 1.10 -27.02 -7.79
C LYS A 397 1.36 -25.79 -6.96
N SER A 398 2.62 -25.47 -6.76
CA SER A 398 3.03 -24.31 -5.99
C SER A 398 3.83 -23.31 -6.82
N HIS A 399 3.90 -22.09 -6.29
CA HIS A 399 4.83 -21.07 -6.71
C HIS A 399 5.45 -20.42 -5.48
N ARG A 400 6.78 -20.34 -5.48
CA ARG A 400 7.53 -19.74 -4.38
C ARG A 400 7.30 -18.23 -4.35
N ARG A 401 7.09 -17.69 -3.16
CA ARG A 401 7.04 -16.24 -2.93
C ARG A 401 8.32 -15.53 -3.37
N TYR A 402 8.26 -14.20 -3.47
CA TYR A 402 9.37 -13.35 -3.93
C TYR A 402 10.55 -13.32 -2.96
N ASP A 403 10.28 -13.04 -1.69
CA ASP A 403 11.26 -12.86 -0.63
C ASP A 403 10.69 -13.32 0.72
N LEU A 404 11.58 -13.66 1.67
CA LEU A 404 11.23 -14.09 3.02
C LEU A 404 11.17 -12.87 3.96
N PHE A 405 10.01 -12.65 4.59
CA PHE A 405 9.81 -11.59 5.58
C PHE A 405 9.25 -12.10 6.91
N GLU A 406 9.23 -13.42 7.14
CA GLU A 406 8.85 -13.98 8.43
C GLU A 406 9.83 -13.56 9.52
N VAL A 407 9.31 -13.33 10.72
CA VAL A 407 10.07 -13.02 11.92
C VAL A 407 9.77 -14.04 13.02
N GLU A 408 10.65 -14.12 14.01
CA GLU A 408 10.36 -14.89 15.22
C GLU A 408 9.16 -14.29 15.96
N GLY A 409 8.25 -15.15 16.41
CA GLY A 409 7.05 -14.74 17.12
C GLY A 409 5.88 -14.44 16.18
N TRP A 410 5.28 -13.25 16.32
CA TRP A 410 4.06 -12.90 15.61
C TRP A 410 4.36 -12.40 14.20
N ASN A 411 3.68 -12.99 13.22
CA ASN A 411 3.73 -12.60 11.82
C ASN A 411 2.35 -12.14 11.36
N HIS A 412 2.29 -11.02 10.65
CA HIS A 412 1.07 -10.52 10.01
C HIS A 412 0.98 -11.02 8.57
N VAL A 413 -0.17 -11.55 8.20
CA VAL A 413 -0.47 -11.98 6.83
C VAL A 413 -1.71 -11.25 6.35
N ARG A 414 -1.61 -10.66 5.16
CA ARG A 414 -2.75 -10.04 4.46
C ARG A 414 -2.93 -10.66 3.09
N VAL A 415 -4.15 -11.10 2.81
CA VAL A 415 -4.56 -11.62 1.51
C VAL A 415 -5.60 -10.67 0.93
N GLU A 416 -5.26 -10.01 -0.16
CA GLU A 416 -6.18 -9.14 -0.90
C GLU A 416 -6.68 -9.86 -2.13
N VAL A 417 -7.99 -10.02 -2.28
CA VAL A 417 -8.63 -10.72 -3.41
C VAL A 417 -9.57 -9.75 -4.12
N ARG A 418 -9.55 -9.74 -5.46
CA ARG A 418 -10.42 -8.95 -6.33
C ARG A 418 -11.20 -9.87 -7.27
N GLY A 419 -12.19 -10.57 -6.71
CA GLY A 419 -13.00 -11.56 -7.43
C GLY A 419 -12.12 -12.63 -8.05
N SER A 420 -12.28 -12.84 -9.35
CA SER A 420 -11.46 -13.75 -10.15
C SER A 420 -10.21 -13.11 -10.76
N GLU A 421 -10.06 -11.78 -10.66
CA GLU A 421 -9.07 -11.06 -11.46
C GLU A 421 -7.69 -11.13 -10.83
N SER A 422 -7.58 -10.91 -9.52
CA SER A 422 -6.29 -10.96 -8.82
C SER A 422 -6.38 -11.36 -7.36
N ALA A 423 -5.26 -11.88 -6.84
CA ALA A 423 -4.99 -12.01 -5.42
C ALA A 423 -3.54 -11.59 -5.11
N ARG A 424 -3.32 -10.91 -3.99
CA ARG A 424 -1.99 -10.51 -3.49
C ARG A 424 -1.76 -10.95 -2.07
N PHE A 425 -0.58 -11.50 -1.82
CA PHE A 425 -0.19 -11.97 -0.49
C PHE A 425 0.87 -11.03 0.09
N TYR A 426 0.61 -10.54 1.28
CA TYR A 426 1.56 -9.72 2.04
C TYR A 426 1.96 -10.44 3.32
N VAL A 427 3.24 -10.42 3.63
CA VAL A 427 3.80 -10.90 4.89
C VAL A 427 4.54 -9.75 5.55
N ASN A 428 4.15 -9.40 6.77
CA ASN A 428 4.69 -8.28 7.54
C ASN A 428 4.76 -6.97 6.73
N GLY A 429 3.71 -6.70 5.94
CA GLY A 429 3.58 -5.48 5.11
C GLY A 429 4.26 -5.53 3.74
N HIS A 430 5.03 -6.58 3.44
CA HIS A 430 5.72 -6.73 2.16
C HIS A 430 4.92 -7.61 1.20
N LEU A 431 4.75 -7.19 -0.06
CA LEU A 431 4.15 -8.03 -1.10
C LEU A 431 5.10 -9.20 -1.41
N VAL A 432 4.62 -10.43 -1.27
CA VAL A 432 5.42 -11.64 -1.49
C VAL A 432 4.89 -12.54 -2.59
N ASN A 433 3.65 -12.37 -3.05
CA ASN A 433 3.10 -13.13 -4.15
C ASN A 433 1.94 -12.38 -4.82
N GLU A 434 1.78 -12.58 -6.13
CA GLU A 434 0.67 -12.03 -6.89
C GLU A 434 0.15 -13.05 -7.91
N VAL A 435 -1.16 -13.20 -7.91
CA VAL A 435 -1.91 -14.18 -8.70
C VAL A 435 -2.94 -13.42 -9.52
N LEU A 436 -3.08 -13.77 -10.78
CA LEU A 436 -4.00 -13.19 -11.75
C LEU A 436 -4.87 -14.29 -12.38
N ASN A 437 -6.00 -13.90 -12.96
CA ASN A 437 -6.82 -14.73 -13.86
C ASN A 437 -7.20 -16.10 -13.26
N MET A 438 -7.91 -16.08 -12.14
CA MET A 438 -8.30 -17.28 -11.40
C MET A 438 -9.55 -17.92 -12.00
N THR A 439 -9.42 -19.15 -12.51
CA THR A 439 -10.53 -19.94 -13.07
C THR A 439 -10.60 -21.34 -12.45
N ASP A 440 -11.78 -21.96 -12.49
CA ASP A 440 -11.94 -23.40 -12.23
C ASP A 440 -11.35 -24.23 -13.39
N ARG A 441 -11.47 -25.55 -13.26
CA ARG A 441 -10.95 -26.52 -14.24
C ARG A 441 -11.69 -26.46 -15.58
N GLU A 442 -12.92 -25.96 -15.61
CA GLU A 442 -13.71 -25.73 -16.82
C GLU A 442 -13.41 -24.37 -17.46
N GLY A 443 -12.53 -23.57 -16.86
CA GLY A 443 -12.15 -22.24 -17.35
C GLY A 443 -13.15 -21.14 -16.98
N LYS A 444 -14.10 -21.41 -16.09
CA LYS A 444 -15.02 -20.41 -15.56
C LYS A 444 -14.36 -19.63 -14.43
N LYS A 445 -14.55 -18.32 -14.42
CA LYS A 445 -14.00 -17.40 -13.42
C LYS A 445 -14.41 -17.80 -11.99
N LEU A 446 -13.43 -17.91 -11.09
CA LEU A 446 -13.65 -18.11 -9.64
C LEU A 446 -14.09 -16.79 -9.01
N LYS A 447 -15.40 -16.51 -9.08
CA LYS A 447 -15.95 -15.20 -8.67
C LYS A 447 -16.08 -15.06 -7.17
N GLU A 448 -16.32 -16.14 -6.43
CA GLU A 448 -16.50 -16.15 -4.98
C GLU A 448 -16.26 -17.55 -4.43
N GLY A 449 -15.89 -17.70 -3.16
CA GLY A 449 -15.84 -19.00 -2.49
C GLY A 449 -15.65 -18.88 -0.98
N PHE A 450 -15.61 -20.01 -0.28
CA PHE A 450 -15.37 -20.01 1.17
C PHE A 450 -13.91 -19.66 1.47
N ILE A 451 -13.66 -19.24 2.71
CA ILE A 451 -12.33 -19.03 3.27
C ILE A 451 -12.10 -20.10 4.32
N SER A 452 -10.91 -20.71 4.34
CA SER A 452 -10.55 -21.71 5.36
C SER A 452 -9.18 -21.46 5.94
N LEU A 453 -9.00 -21.83 7.21
CA LEU A 453 -7.70 -21.93 7.87
C LEU A 453 -7.39 -23.39 8.14
N GLN A 454 -6.15 -23.80 7.89
CA GLN A 454 -5.71 -25.18 8.10
C GLN A 454 -5.14 -25.43 9.50
N ALA A 455 -5.25 -26.68 9.93
CA ALA A 455 -4.44 -27.28 10.97
C ALA A 455 -3.68 -28.46 10.37
N GLU A 456 -2.34 -28.41 10.34
CA GLU A 456 -1.54 -29.51 9.80
C GLU A 456 -0.52 -30.07 10.80
N GLY A 457 -0.99 -30.66 11.90
CA GLY A 457 -0.13 -31.45 12.79
C GLY A 457 0.87 -30.66 13.63
N ALA A 458 0.69 -29.35 13.76
CA ALA A 458 1.48 -28.49 14.65
C ALA A 458 0.60 -27.45 15.34
N GLU A 459 1.02 -27.02 16.53
CA GLU A 459 0.36 -25.93 17.21
C GLU A 459 0.57 -24.61 16.47
N ILE A 460 -0.51 -23.87 16.24
CA ILE A 460 -0.49 -22.51 15.73
C ILE A 460 -1.57 -21.70 16.43
N ILE A 461 -1.27 -20.42 16.65
CA ILE A 461 -2.24 -19.45 17.13
C ILE A 461 -2.49 -18.47 16.00
N TYR A 462 -3.76 -18.25 15.66
CA TYR A 462 -4.21 -17.12 14.86
C TYR A 462 -4.86 -16.08 15.76
N ARG A 463 -4.66 -14.80 15.51
CA ARG A 463 -5.39 -13.70 16.17
C ARG A 463 -5.64 -12.55 15.22
N ASN A 464 -6.46 -11.59 15.68
CA ASN A 464 -6.81 -10.39 14.89
C ASN A 464 -7.34 -10.77 13.51
N ILE A 465 -8.09 -11.89 13.44
CA ILE A 465 -8.65 -12.38 12.19
C ILE A 465 -9.76 -11.44 11.79
N ARG A 466 -9.65 -10.88 10.60
CA ARG A 466 -10.63 -9.92 10.12
C ARG A 466 -10.70 -9.91 8.60
N LEU A 467 -11.88 -9.61 8.10
CA LEU A 467 -12.14 -9.44 6.69
C LEU A 467 -12.95 -8.18 6.43
N GLN A 468 -12.60 -7.49 5.37
CA GLN A 468 -13.35 -6.37 4.81
C GLN A 468 -13.74 -6.73 3.38
N GLU A 469 -15.04 -6.81 3.11
CA GLU A 469 -15.53 -6.93 1.73
C GLU A 469 -15.29 -5.60 0.99
N VAL A 470 -14.77 -5.70 -0.23
CA VAL A 470 -14.56 -4.55 -1.11
C VAL A 470 -15.39 -4.75 -2.39
N HIS A 471 -15.93 -3.67 -2.94
CA HIS A 471 -16.87 -3.70 -4.06
C HIS A 471 -16.24 -3.23 -5.36
#